data_AF-A0AAN5CWP2-F1
#
_entry.id   AF-A0AAN5CWP2-F1
#
_cell.length_a   1.000
_cell.length_b   1.000
_cell.length_c   1.000
_cell.angle_alpha   90.00
_cell.angle_beta   90.00
_cell.angle_gamma   90.00
#
_symmetry.space_group_name_H-M   'P 1'
#
loop_
_entity.id
_entity.type
_entity.pdbx_description
1 polymer ?
#
loop_
_entity_poly.entity_id
_entity_poly.type
_entity_poly.pdbx_seq_one_letter_code
_entity_poly.pdbx_strand_id
1 'polypeptide(L)'
;QVSVRSFDSTICLQSALSNLAGFYTDEPVALDAVLPKWPTGWTPVPVHTKTKEDDNELDPAANCPKADKLRKSREKTMAFQDFLASNWNLFALLAQNGGQGPVETKFSVLSDWYDTVMIEKEQFNLTLPDWITDDVYKQLKAAFLAGNDFTNGAEGFGQTQDDELAKLRGGFLLEEWRSNLVHASVGKKKKYHAYSAKDHTVMALLMTLGAKKSVLGDDIPPYGATLINELWKKKTEYYVKFLFLDSASSTAPRAITRLINACPDDADLCPLQQFLDNAIKFAVTDETV
;
A
#
# COMPACT_ATOMS: atom_id res chain seq x y z
N GLN A 1 -11.07 18.38 13.32
CA GLN A 1 -11.15 18.49 11.84
C GLN A 1 -10.30 17.43 11.15
N VAL A 2 -9.23 16.93 11.78
CA VAL A 2 -8.29 15.95 11.21
C VAL A 2 -8.29 14.65 12.02
N SER A 3 -8.21 13.51 11.34
CA SER A 3 -7.89 12.19 11.90
C SER A 3 -6.59 11.70 11.30
N VAL A 4 -5.70 11.18 12.13
CA VAL A 4 -4.51 10.49 11.65
C VAL A 4 -4.44 9.14 12.33
N ARG A 5 -4.31 8.10 11.50
CA ARG A 5 -4.05 6.74 11.94
C ARG A 5 -2.76 6.27 11.29
N SER A 6 -1.92 5.58 12.06
CA SER A 6 -0.73 4.92 11.57
C SER A 6 -0.86 3.43 11.83
N PHE A 7 -0.24 2.62 10.98
CA PHE A 7 0.11 1.24 11.33
C PHE A 7 1.14 1.26 12.48
N ASP A 8 1.08 0.28 13.38
CA ASP A 8 1.95 0.19 14.56
C ASP A 8 3.37 -0.28 14.20
N SER A 9 4.11 0.62 13.57
CA SER A 9 5.54 0.47 13.36
C SER A 9 6.22 1.82 13.49
N THR A 10 7.47 1.80 13.96
CA THR A 10 8.27 3.01 14.15
C THR A 10 8.33 3.85 12.87
N ILE A 11 8.55 3.23 11.71
CA ILE A 11 8.67 3.92 10.42
C ILE A 11 7.37 4.62 10.00
N CYS A 12 6.20 3.98 10.19
CA CYS A 12 4.92 4.59 9.84
C CYS A 12 4.57 5.72 10.81
N LEU A 13 4.76 5.51 12.12
CA LEU A 13 4.50 6.54 13.12
C LEU A 13 5.37 7.78 12.91
N GLN A 14 6.66 7.59 12.65
CA GLN A 14 7.59 8.68 12.33
C GLN A 14 7.23 9.38 11.01
N SER A 15 6.81 8.63 10.00
CA SER A 15 6.35 9.20 8.72
C SER A 15 5.10 10.07 8.90
N ALA A 16 4.11 9.59 9.68
CA ALA A 16 2.92 10.36 10.01
C ALA A 16 3.26 11.66 10.74
N LEU A 17 4.10 11.60 11.77
CA LEU A 17 4.52 12.77 12.54
C LEU A 17 5.30 13.78 11.68
N SER A 18 6.19 13.29 10.82
CA SER A 18 6.97 14.14 9.90
C SER A 18 6.07 14.81 8.87
N ASN A 19 5.10 14.07 8.31
CA ASN A 19 4.11 14.62 7.39
C ASN A 19 3.28 15.72 8.06
N LEU A 20 2.84 15.51 9.30
CA LEU A 20 2.04 16.49 10.05
C LEU A 20 2.83 17.73 10.46
N ALA A 21 4.12 17.59 10.75
CA ALA A 21 4.99 18.74 10.96
C ALA A 21 5.01 19.63 9.71
N GLY A 22 5.13 19.03 8.51
CA GLY A 22 5.00 19.73 7.24
C GLY A 22 3.61 20.34 7.02
N PHE A 23 2.55 19.56 7.25
CA PHE A 23 1.16 19.97 7.04
C PHE A 23 0.76 21.21 7.84
N TYR A 24 1.31 21.38 9.04
CA TYR A 24 1.02 22.51 9.95
C TYR A 24 2.16 23.54 10.04
N THR A 25 3.11 23.52 9.10
CA THR A 25 4.29 24.41 9.17
C THR A 25 3.93 25.89 9.19
N ASP A 26 2.93 26.31 8.41
CA ASP A 26 2.53 27.73 8.29
C ASP A 26 1.55 28.20 9.38
N GLU A 27 0.94 27.28 10.12
CA GLU A 27 -0.05 27.55 11.17
C GLU A 27 0.28 26.77 12.46
N PRO A 28 1.48 26.97 13.05
CA PRO A 28 1.84 26.25 14.27
C PRO A 28 1.04 26.78 15.46
N VAL A 29 0.59 25.87 16.34
CA VAL A 29 -0.08 26.27 17.58
C VAL A 29 0.94 26.91 18.52
N ALA A 30 0.75 28.19 18.83
CA ALA A 30 1.53 28.90 19.84
C ALA A 30 1.16 28.37 21.24
N LEU A 31 1.96 27.43 21.75
CA LEU A 31 1.81 26.85 23.08
C LEU A 31 2.75 27.48 24.11
N ASP A 32 3.59 28.43 23.73
CA ASP A 32 4.58 29.09 24.58
C ASP A 32 3.98 29.80 25.81
N ALA A 33 2.77 30.36 25.66
CA ALA A 33 2.03 30.98 26.75
C ALA A 33 1.58 29.99 27.84
N VAL A 34 1.39 28.71 27.50
CA VAL A 34 0.88 27.66 28.40
C VAL A 34 1.99 26.68 28.82
N LEU A 35 2.94 26.43 27.93
CA LEU A 35 4.07 25.52 28.09
C LEU A 35 5.36 26.29 27.75
N PRO A 36 5.94 27.00 28.75
CA PRO A 36 7.21 27.67 28.58
C PRO A 36 8.27 26.67 28.07
N LYS A 37 8.96 27.02 26.98
CA LYS A 37 9.94 26.19 26.22
C LYS A 37 9.37 25.20 25.20
N TRP A 38 8.09 25.27 24.85
CA TRP A 38 7.58 24.50 23.71
C TRP A 38 8.32 24.84 22.41
N PRO A 39 8.65 23.87 21.54
CA PRO A 39 9.29 24.14 20.25
C PRO A 39 8.46 25.07 19.37
N THR A 40 9.08 26.10 18.82
CA THR A 40 8.45 26.98 17.83
C THR A 40 8.35 26.25 16.49
N GLY A 41 7.18 26.31 15.84
CA GLY A 41 6.97 25.69 14.52
C GLY A 41 6.51 24.22 14.56
N TRP A 42 6.12 23.70 15.73
CA TRP A 42 5.56 22.35 15.83
C TRP A 42 4.19 22.34 16.52
N THR A 43 3.20 21.77 15.84
CA THR A 43 1.87 21.50 16.38
C THR A 43 1.79 20.04 16.81
N PRO A 44 1.48 19.73 18.07
CA PRO A 44 1.26 18.35 18.50
C PRO A 44 -0.06 17.85 17.91
N VAL A 45 0.03 16.93 16.94
CA VAL A 45 -1.14 16.29 16.33
C VAL A 45 -1.22 14.83 16.79
N PRO A 46 -2.34 14.40 17.38
CA PRO A 46 -2.50 13.00 17.75
C PRO A 46 -2.42 12.08 16.54
N VAL A 47 -1.52 11.09 16.61
CA VAL A 47 -1.44 9.96 15.68
C VAL A 47 -1.93 8.72 16.43
N HIS A 48 -3.06 8.17 15.99
CA HIS A 48 -3.63 6.97 16.58
C HIS A 48 -3.06 5.71 15.93
N THR A 49 -3.00 4.62 16.66
CA THR A 49 -2.62 3.30 16.13
C THR A 49 -3.51 2.22 16.75
N LYS A 50 -3.59 1.07 16.10
CA LYS A 50 -4.03 -0.19 16.72
C LYS A 50 -2.82 -1.11 16.84
N THR A 51 -2.88 -2.07 17.74
CA THR A 51 -1.95 -3.21 17.78
C THR A 51 -1.93 -3.92 16.44
N LYS A 52 -0.77 -4.47 16.05
CA LYS A 52 -0.61 -5.15 14.74
C LYS A 52 -1.60 -6.29 14.56
N GLU A 53 -1.90 -6.99 15.64
CA GLU A 53 -2.81 -8.14 15.66
C GLU A 53 -4.26 -7.75 15.38
N ASP A 54 -4.63 -6.50 15.63
CA ASP A 54 -6.00 -5.98 15.51
C ASP A 54 -6.16 -4.98 14.34
N ASP A 55 -5.11 -4.80 13.51
CA ASP A 55 -5.09 -3.81 12.43
C ASP A 55 -5.38 -4.43 11.05
N ASN A 56 -6.60 -4.91 10.85
CA ASN A 56 -7.04 -5.45 9.56
C ASN A 56 -7.14 -4.37 8.45
N GLU A 57 -7.17 -3.08 8.81
CA GLU A 57 -7.34 -2.00 7.84
C GLU A 57 -6.00 -1.51 7.25
N LEU A 58 -4.95 -1.39 8.05
CA LEU A 58 -3.65 -0.88 7.60
C LEU A 58 -2.60 -1.97 7.42
N ASP A 59 -2.86 -3.19 7.91
CA ASP A 59 -2.01 -4.36 7.68
C ASP A 59 -2.70 -5.37 6.75
N PRO A 60 -2.45 -5.30 5.43
CA PRO A 60 -2.84 -6.37 4.52
C PRO A 60 -2.32 -7.74 4.96
N ALA A 61 -1.21 -7.84 5.69
CA ALA A 61 -0.66 -9.11 6.17
C ALA A 61 -1.27 -9.59 7.50
N ALA A 62 -2.31 -8.91 8.01
CA ALA A 62 -3.04 -9.35 9.19
C ALA A 62 -3.49 -10.81 9.08
N ASN A 63 -3.61 -11.48 10.25
CA ASN A 63 -3.91 -12.90 10.31
C ASN A 63 -5.28 -13.21 9.70
N CYS A 64 -5.27 -13.75 8.49
CA CYS A 64 -6.46 -14.16 7.77
C CYS A 64 -6.23 -15.56 7.16
N PRO A 65 -6.67 -16.63 7.85
CA PRO A 65 -6.43 -18.01 7.40
C PRO A 65 -6.94 -18.30 5.98
N LYS A 66 -8.04 -17.62 5.58
CA LYS A 66 -8.61 -17.72 4.24
C LYS A 66 -7.71 -17.08 3.18
N ALA A 67 -7.27 -15.84 3.39
CA ALA A 67 -6.35 -15.16 2.48
C ALA A 67 -5.00 -15.89 2.38
N ASP A 68 -4.51 -16.43 3.49
CA ASP A 68 -3.29 -17.24 3.51
C ASP A 68 -3.43 -18.54 2.71
N LYS A 69 -4.59 -19.19 2.78
CA LYS A 69 -4.87 -20.39 1.97
C LYS A 69 -4.91 -20.04 0.48
N LEU A 70 -5.54 -18.93 0.11
CA LEU A 70 -5.59 -18.46 -1.29
C LEU A 70 -4.18 -18.17 -1.82
N ARG A 71 -3.38 -17.35 -1.12
CA ARG A 71 -1.98 -17.09 -1.48
C ARG A 71 -1.17 -18.37 -1.64
N LYS A 72 -1.22 -19.26 -0.64
CA LYS A 72 -0.51 -20.55 -0.68
C LYS A 72 -0.96 -21.44 -1.83
N SER A 73 -2.22 -21.35 -2.25
CA SER A 73 -2.72 -22.11 -3.40
C SER A 73 -2.14 -21.58 -4.72
N ARG A 74 -2.00 -20.26 -4.87
CA ARG A 74 -1.35 -19.62 -6.02
C ARG A 74 0.12 -20.03 -6.11
N GLU A 75 0.83 -19.99 -4.98
CA GLU A 75 2.24 -20.41 -4.91
C GLU A 75 2.43 -21.89 -5.28
N LYS A 76 1.44 -22.76 -5.07
CA LYS A 76 1.49 -24.20 -5.40
C LYS A 76 1.12 -24.53 -6.84
N THR A 77 0.72 -23.55 -7.66
CA THR A 77 0.42 -23.80 -9.07
C THR A 77 1.66 -24.27 -9.81
N MET A 78 1.49 -25.19 -10.77
CA MET A 78 2.61 -25.74 -11.54
C MET A 78 3.41 -24.65 -12.26
N ALA A 79 2.72 -23.70 -12.91
CA ALA A 79 3.38 -22.58 -13.59
C ALA A 79 4.22 -21.70 -12.65
N PHE A 80 3.78 -21.48 -11.41
CA PHE A 80 4.57 -20.72 -10.43
C PHE A 80 5.74 -21.55 -9.88
N GLN A 81 5.54 -22.85 -9.66
CA GLN A 81 6.62 -23.75 -9.26
C GLN A 81 7.69 -23.88 -10.36
N ASP A 82 7.31 -23.94 -11.63
CA ASP A 82 8.22 -23.92 -12.78
C ASP A 82 9.02 -22.61 -12.85
N PHE A 83 8.38 -21.48 -12.51
CA PHE A 83 9.06 -20.20 -12.36
C PHE A 83 10.07 -20.18 -11.21
N LEU A 84 9.72 -20.72 -10.04
CA LEU A 84 10.69 -20.84 -8.94
C LEU A 84 11.85 -21.77 -9.34
N ALA A 85 11.55 -22.88 -10.01
CA ALA A 85 12.57 -23.82 -10.49
C ALA A 85 13.48 -23.18 -11.56
N SER A 86 12.97 -22.32 -12.44
CA SER A 86 13.80 -21.64 -13.45
C SER A 86 14.79 -20.64 -12.84
N ASN A 87 14.52 -20.16 -11.61
CA ASN A 87 15.42 -19.29 -10.83
C ASN A 87 16.40 -20.07 -9.94
N TRP A 88 16.61 -21.37 -10.15
CA TRP A 88 17.48 -22.21 -9.30
C TRP A 88 18.91 -21.67 -9.14
N ASN A 89 19.49 -21.11 -10.20
CA ASN A 89 20.84 -20.53 -10.18
C ASN A 89 20.91 -19.37 -9.18
N LEU A 90 19.88 -18.52 -9.18
CA LEU A 90 19.77 -17.39 -8.26
C LEU A 90 19.64 -17.90 -6.83
N PHE A 91 18.75 -18.86 -6.56
CA PHE A 91 18.65 -19.48 -5.22
C PHE A 91 19.96 -20.09 -4.73
N ALA A 92 20.68 -20.80 -5.60
CA ALA A 92 21.98 -21.39 -5.26
C ALA A 92 23.02 -20.32 -4.91
N LEU A 93 23.08 -19.24 -5.69
CA LEU A 93 23.98 -18.11 -5.45
C LEU A 93 23.67 -17.41 -4.12
N LEU A 94 22.39 -17.14 -3.85
CA LEU A 94 21.95 -16.51 -2.61
C LEU A 94 22.26 -17.38 -1.39
N ALA A 95 22.02 -18.69 -1.47
CA ALA A 95 22.34 -19.61 -0.38
C ALA A 95 23.86 -19.73 -0.15
N GLN A 96 24.66 -19.75 -1.21
CA GLN A 96 26.12 -19.83 -1.09
C GLN A 96 26.73 -18.63 -0.36
N ASN A 97 26.19 -17.43 -0.58
CA ASN A 97 26.76 -16.19 -0.06
C ASN A 97 25.99 -15.60 1.13
N GLY A 98 24.75 -16.02 1.35
CA GLY A 98 23.82 -15.46 2.33
C GLY A 98 23.89 -16.03 3.74
N GLY A 99 24.58 -17.17 3.92
CA GLY A 99 24.71 -17.84 5.20
C GLY A 99 24.65 -19.37 5.08
N GLN A 100 25.06 -20.07 6.15
CA GLN A 100 25.06 -21.54 6.18
C GLN A 100 23.66 -22.08 6.47
N GLY A 101 22.86 -22.27 5.43
CA GLY A 101 21.53 -22.91 5.51
C GLY A 101 21.23 -23.73 4.25
N PRO A 102 20.20 -24.61 4.29
CA PRO A 102 19.75 -25.30 3.09
C PRO A 102 19.24 -24.30 2.04
N VAL A 103 19.35 -24.65 0.76
CA VAL A 103 18.78 -23.86 -0.33
C VAL A 103 17.25 -23.91 -0.21
N GLU A 104 16.63 -22.77 0.08
CA GLU A 104 15.17 -22.63 0.11
C GLU A 104 14.65 -22.02 -1.20
N THR A 105 13.88 -22.78 -1.97
CA THR A 105 13.28 -22.33 -3.24
C THR A 105 11.88 -21.75 -3.02
N LYS A 106 11.77 -20.75 -2.15
CA LYS A 106 10.51 -20.05 -1.85
C LYS A 106 10.53 -18.66 -2.46
N PHE A 107 9.38 -18.17 -2.90
CA PHE A 107 9.27 -16.79 -3.39
C PHE A 107 9.69 -15.75 -2.34
N SER A 108 9.39 -16.00 -1.05
CA SER A 108 9.79 -15.10 0.05
C SER A 108 11.30 -14.86 0.10
N VAL A 109 12.12 -15.86 -0.24
CA VAL A 109 13.58 -15.70 -0.28
C VAL A 109 13.96 -14.69 -1.36
N LEU A 110 13.41 -14.78 -2.57
CA LEU A 110 13.68 -13.81 -3.64
C LEU A 110 13.18 -12.41 -3.26
N SER A 111 12.02 -12.34 -2.60
CA SER A 111 11.44 -11.09 -2.11
C SER A 111 12.33 -10.41 -1.07
N ASP A 112 12.74 -11.13 -0.03
CA ASP A 112 13.54 -10.59 1.07
C ASP A 112 14.92 -10.13 0.59
N TRP A 113 15.54 -10.90 -0.33
CA TRP A 113 16.80 -10.52 -0.95
C TRP A 113 16.68 -9.31 -1.85
N TYR A 114 15.65 -9.25 -2.70
CA TYR A 114 15.44 -8.08 -3.54
C TYR A 114 15.20 -6.83 -2.70
N ASP A 115 14.32 -6.89 -1.69
CA ASP A 115 14.03 -5.75 -0.82
C ASP A 115 15.30 -5.23 -0.13
N THR A 116 16.07 -6.13 0.47
CA THR A 116 17.35 -5.79 1.13
C THR A 116 18.31 -5.11 0.15
N VAL A 117 18.59 -5.76 -0.98
CA VAL A 117 19.58 -5.24 -1.95
C VAL A 117 19.09 -3.94 -2.61
N MET A 118 17.80 -3.82 -2.90
CA MET A 118 17.21 -2.60 -3.46
C MET A 118 17.36 -1.43 -2.48
N ILE A 119 17.10 -1.64 -1.19
CA ILE A 119 17.28 -0.62 -0.16
C ILE A 119 18.76 -0.19 -0.08
N GLU A 120 19.67 -1.16 0.07
CA GLU A 120 21.11 -0.87 0.19
C GLU A 120 21.65 -0.15 -1.06
N LYS A 121 21.26 -0.62 -2.25
CA LYS A 121 21.75 -0.11 -3.55
C LYS A 121 21.12 1.22 -3.94
N GLU A 122 19.80 1.31 -3.96
CA GLU A 122 19.07 2.43 -4.56
C GLU A 122 18.75 3.54 -3.56
N GLN A 123 18.54 3.22 -2.27
CA GLN A 123 18.10 4.20 -1.28
C GLN A 123 19.28 4.78 -0.49
N PHE A 124 20.28 3.96 -0.19
CA PHE A 124 21.41 4.36 0.67
C PHE A 124 22.77 4.40 -0.04
N ASN A 125 22.85 3.97 -1.30
CA ASN A 125 24.09 3.90 -2.07
C ASN A 125 25.23 3.19 -1.31
N LEU A 126 24.89 2.12 -0.59
CA LEU A 126 25.87 1.34 0.17
C LEU A 126 26.76 0.55 -0.79
N THR A 127 27.98 0.26 -0.33
CA THR A 127 28.86 -0.66 -1.02
C THR A 127 28.32 -2.08 -0.83
N LEU A 128 27.91 -2.71 -1.93
CA LEU A 128 27.43 -4.09 -1.92
C LEU A 128 28.62 -5.07 -1.95
N PRO A 129 28.43 -6.30 -1.44
CA PRO A 129 29.39 -7.39 -1.65
C PRO A 129 29.68 -7.61 -3.15
N ASP A 130 30.94 -7.91 -3.49
CA ASP A 130 31.40 -8.03 -4.89
C ASP A 130 30.59 -9.03 -5.75
N TRP A 131 29.98 -10.03 -5.12
CA TRP A 131 29.17 -11.03 -5.82
C TRP A 131 27.77 -10.52 -6.20
N ILE A 132 27.26 -9.45 -5.57
CA ILE A 132 26.00 -8.79 -5.92
C ILE A 132 26.26 -7.81 -7.07
N THR A 133 26.46 -8.37 -8.26
CA THR A 133 26.65 -7.59 -9.48
C THR A 133 25.35 -6.94 -9.95
N ASP A 134 25.43 -6.00 -10.88
CA ASP A 134 24.24 -5.43 -11.54
C ASP A 134 23.38 -6.49 -12.23
N ASP A 135 23.97 -7.59 -12.68
CA ASP A 135 23.23 -8.70 -13.27
C ASP A 135 22.43 -9.48 -12.21
N VAL A 136 23.06 -9.80 -11.07
CA VAL A 136 22.37 -10.43 -9.93
C VAL A 136 21.23 -9.54 -9.44
N TYR A 137 21.47 -8.23 -9.34
CA TYR A 137 20.43 -7.28 -8.96
C TYR A 137 19.25 -7.26 -9.96
N LYS A 138 19.53 -7.26 -11.27
CA LYS A 138 18.48 -7.33 -12.30
C LYS A 138 17.69 -8.63 -12.23
N GLN A 139 18.35 -9.76 -11.98
CA GLN A 139 17.67 -11.05 -11.80
C GLN A 139 16.77 -11.05 -10.57
N LEU A 140 17.25 -10.55 -9.42
CA LEU A 140 16.44 -10.37 -8.21
C LEU A 140 15.21 -9.50 -8.47
N LYS A 141 15.41 -8.33 -9.10
CA LYS A 141 14.32 -7.42 -9.46
C LYS A 141 13.30 -8.08 -10.37
N ALA A 142 13.75 -8.72 -11.44
CA ALA A 142 12.87 -9.39 -12.38
C ALA A 142 12.06 -10.51 -11.71
N ALA A 143 12.70 -11.31 -10.85
CA ALA A 143 12.03 -12.40 -10.15
C ALA A 143 11.03 -11.88 -9.11
N PHE A 144 11.38 -10.83 -8.36
CA PHE A 144 10.45 -10.18 -7.43
C PHE A 144 9.23 -9.62 -8.16
N LEU A 145 9.44 -8.77 -9.19
CA LEU A 145 8.34 -8.14 -9.92
C LEU A 145 7.43 -9.17 -10.61
N ALA A 146 7.99 -10.27 -11.12
CA ALA A 146 7.20 -11.34 -11.72
C ALA A 146 6.29 -12.04 -10.70
N GLY A 147 6.74 -12.27 -9.47
CA GLY A 147 6.00 -13.06 -8.48
C GLY A 147 5.18 -12.25 -7.47
N ASN A 148 5.57 -11.01 -7.17
CA ASN A 148 5.01 -10.26 -6.05
C ASN A 148 3.52 -9.98 -6.21
N ASP A 149 3.14 -9.42 -7.36
CA ASP A 149 1.73 -9.13 -7.65
C ASP A 149 0.89 -10.41 -7.70
N PHE A 150 1.41 -11.46 -8.34
CA PHE A 150 0.72 -12.73 -8.46
C PHE A 150 0.44 -13.39 -7.11
N THR A 151 1.43 -13.42 -6.21
CA THR A 151 1.25 -13.98 -4.87
C THR A 151 0.27 -13.15 -4.02
N ASN A 152 0.12 -11.87 -4.33
CA ASN A 152 -0.85 -10.99 -3.69
C ASN A 152 -2.23 -10.96 -4.38
N GLY A 153 -2.44 -11.77 -5.42
CA GLY A 153 -3.76 -11.99 -6.03
C GLY A 153 -3.93 -11.43 -7.44
N ALA A 154 -2.94 -10.73 -8.01
CA ALA A 154 -3.03 -10.26 -9.39
C ALA A 154 -2.97 -11.40 -10.42
N GLU A 155 -3.45 -11.13 -11.63
CA GLU A 155 -3.30 -12.03 -12.78
C GLU A 155 -1.82 -12.34 -13.07
N GLY A 156 -1.53 -13.58 -13.41
CA GLY A 156 -0.17 -14.05 -13.70
C GLY A 156 -0.08 -15.57 -13.74
N PHE A 157 0.98 -16.11 -14.35
CA PHE A 157 1.25 -17.57 -14.39
C PHE A 157 0.06 -18.42 -14.84
N GLY A 158 -0.72 -17.92 -15.81
CA GLY A 158 -1.90 -18.61 -16.35
C GLY A 158 -3.14 -18.60 -15.44
N GLN A 159 -3.14 -17.80 -14.37
CA GLN A 159 -4.30 -17.58 -13.51
C GLN A 159 -4.81 -16.15 -13.64
N THR A 160 -6.13 -15.98 -13.62
CA THR A 160 -6.76 -14.66 -13.50
C THR A 160 -6.52 -14.05 -12.11
N GLN A 161 -6.89 -12.78 -11.96
CA GLN A 161 -6.94 -12.13 -10.66
C GLN A 161 -7.83 -12.92 -9.68
N ASP A 162 -7.38 -13.01 -8.43
CA ASP A 162 -8.13 -13.54 -7.29
C ASP A 162 -8.79 -12.38 -6.55
N ASP A 163 -10.00 -12.04 -6.99
CA ASP A 163 -10.78 -10.94 -6.40
C ASP A 163 -11.09 -11.16 -4.92
N GLU A 164 -11.17 -12.42 -4.47
CA GLU A 164 -11.40 -12.75 -3.07
C GLU A 164 -10.15 -12.46 -2.23
N LEU A 165 -8.96 -12.82 -2.71
CA LEU A 165 -7.71 -12.46 -2.05
C LEU A 165 -7.50 -10.94 -2.01
N ALA A 166 -7.70 -10.26 -3.14
CA ALA A 166 -7.60 -8.79 -3.21
C ALA A 166 -8.59 -8.11 -2.24
N LYS A 167 -9.83 -8.63 -2.16
CA LYS A 167 -10.84 -8.18 -1.22
C LYS A 167 -10.41 -8.38 0.23
N LEU A 168 -9.91 -9.56 0.60
CA LEU A 168 -9.49 -9.86 1.98
C LEU A 168 -8.27 -9.05 2.44
N ARG A 169 -7.45 -8.54 1.50
CA ARG A 169 -6.21 -7.80 1.81
C ARG A 169 -6.37 -6.27 1.79
N GLY A 170 -7.25 -5.71 0.96
CA GLY A 170 -7.47 -4.26 0.88
C GLY A 170 -8.90 -3.79 1.16
N GLY A 171 -9.85 -4.72 1.29
CA GLY A 171 -11.28 -4.42 1.43
C GLY A 171 -11.69 -3.78 2.76
N PHE A 172 -10.92 -4.00 3.83
CA PHE A 172 -11.14 -3.36 5.12
C PHE A 172 -10.87 -1.85 5.06
N LEU A 173 -9.74 -1.44 4.45
CA LEU A 173 -9.43 -0.03 4.24
C LEU A 173 -10.41 0.62 3.25
N LEU A 174 -10.85 -0.14 2.24
CA LEU A 174 -11.89 0.33 1.33
C LEU A 174 -13.19 0.63 2.08
N GLU A 175 -13.64 -0.24 2.99
CA GLU A 175 -14.85 0.01 3.78
C GLU A 175 -14.70 1.22 4.71
N GLU A 176 -13.53 1.39 5.34
CA GLU A 176 -13.21 2.57 6.14
C GLU A 176 -13.33 3.86 5.29
N TRP A 177 -12.80 3.87 4.05
CA TRP A 177 -12.97 5.00 3.13
C TRP A 177 -14.44 5.22 2.76
N ARG A 178 -15.14 4.14 2.43
CA ARG A 178 -16.55 4.17 2.02
C ARG A 178 -17.44 4.74 3.13
N SER A 179 -17.25 4.28 4.36
CA SER A 179 -17.94 4.77 5.56
C SER A 179 -17.66 6.25 5.82
N ASN A 180 -16.41 6.68 5.71
CA ASN A 180 -16.04 8.09 5.88
C ASN A 180 -16.68 9.01 4.83
N LEU A 181 -16.74 8.57 3.57
CA LEU A 181 -17.41 9.32 2.49
C LEU A 181 -18.92 9.46 2.73
N VAL A 182 -19.60 8.37 3.16
CA VAL A 182 -21.02 8.40 3.52
C VAL A 182 -21.26 9.41 4.64
N HIS A 183 -20.49 9.32 5.73
CA HIS A 183 -20.62 10.26 6.85
C HIS A 183 -20.40 11.72 6.43
N ALA A 184 -19.35 11.99 5.63
CA ALA A 184 -19.06 13.33 5.16
C ALA A 184 -20.17 13.90 4.26
N SER A 185 -20.80 13.07 3.42
CA SER A 185 -21.89 13.49 2.52
C SER A 185 -23.15 13.97 3.25
N VAL A 186 -23.42 13.42 4.44
CA VAL A 186 -24.57 13.80 5.30
C VAL A 186 -24.22 14.86 6.34
N GLY A 187 -23.07 15.53 6.19
CA GLY A 187 -22.63 16.61 7.08
C GLY A 187 -22.11 16.15 8.44
N LYS A 188 -21.77 14.86 8.59
CA LYS A 188 -21.19 14.30 9.82
C LYS A 188 -19.68 14.09 9.67
N LYS A 189 -18.92 14.76 10.56
CA LYS A 189 -17.51 14.50 10.93
C LYS A 189 -16.42 14.87 9.88
N LYS A 190 -15.18 14.44 10.17
CA LYS A 190 -13.89 15.14 9.94
C LYS A 190 -13.62 15.50 8.46
N LYS A 191 -12.83 16.56 8.25
CA LYS A 191 -12.48 17.08 6.91
C LYS A 191 -11.32 16.34 6.24
N TYR A 192 -10.48 15.68 7.03
CA TYR A 192 -9.28 15.02 6.54
C TYR A 192 -8.97 13.78 7.38
N HIS A 193 -8.68 12.69 6.68
CA HIS A 193 -8.25 11.41 7.23
C HIS A 193 -6.91 11.06 6.58
N ALA A 194 -5.87 10.86 7.39
CA ALA A 194 -4.60 10.31 6.94
C ALA A 194 -4.39 8.93 7.52
N TYR A 195 -3.91 8.03 6.66
CA TYR A 195 -3.54 6.65 7.00
C TYR A 195 -2.08 6.47 6.62
N SER A 196 -1.18 6.44 7.61
CA SER A 196 0.23 6.15 7.39
C SER A 196 0.47 4.66 7.51
N ALA A 197 0.84 4.04 6.40
CA ALA A 197 0.99 2.58 6.31
C ALA A 197 2.19 2.23 5.42
N LYS A 198 2.21 1.02 4.88
CA LYS A 198 3.30 0.50 4.06
C LYS A 198 2.91 0.44 2.59
N ASP A 199 3.89 0.19 1.74
CA ASP A 199 3.75 -0.02 0.29
C ASP A 199 2.67 -1.06 -0.05
N HIS A 200 2.66 -2.21 0.61
CA HIS A 200 1.66 -3.25 0.41
C HIS A 200 0.26 -2.81 0.79
N THR A 201 0.08 -1.87 1.73
CA THR A 201 -1.24 -1.29 2.03
C THR A 201 -1.78 -0.51 0.84
N VAL A 202 -0.93 0.31 0.21
CA VAL A 202 -1.28 1.06 -1.01
C VAL A 202 -1.52 0.10 -2.17
N MET A 203 -0.68 -0.91 -2.35
CA MET A 203 -0.85 -1.94 -3.39
C MET A 203 -2.14 -2.73 -3.22
N ALA A 204 -2.42 -3.21 -2.01
CA ALA A 204 -3.61 -4.00 -1.71
C ALA A 204 -4.88 -3.18 -2.02
N LEU A 205 -4.94 -1.93 -1.55
CA LEU A 205 -6.08 -1.05 -1.85
C LEU A 205 -6.21 -0.76 -3.35
N LEU A 206 -5.10 -0.48 -4.05
CA LEU A 206 -5.12 -0.30 -5.51
C LEU A 206 -5.56 -1.57 -6.24
N MET A 207 -5.20 -2.75 -5.75
CA MET A 207 -5.62 -4.04 -6.32
C MET A 207 -7.12 -4.25 -6.10
N THR A 208 -7.62 -4.00 -4.89
CA THR A 208 -9.06 -4.03 -4.56
C THR A 208 -9.86 -3.05 -5.43
N LEU A 209 -9.28 -1.89 -5.77
CA LEU A 209 -9.89 -0.89 -6.65
C LEU A 209 -9.75 -1.22 -8.15
N GLY A 210 -9.03 -2.28 -8.50
CA GLY A 210 -8.75 -2.67 -9.89
C GLY A 210 -7.74 -1.79 -10.63
N ALA A 211 -7.00 -0.95 -9.90
CA ALA A 211 -6.16 0.09 -10.47
C ALA A 211 -4.65 -0.19 -10.34
N LYS A 212 -4.23 -1.22 -9.59
CA LYS A 212 -2.79 -1.49 -9.29
C LYS A 212 -1.94 -1.47 -10.56
N LYS A 213 -2.24 -2.34 -11.53
CA LYS A 213 -1.44 -2.49 -12.75
C LYS A 213 -1.43 -1.22 -13.59
N SER A 214 -2.58 -0.53 -13.70
CA SER A 214 -2.70 0.71 -14.47
C SER A 214 -2.00 1.91 -13.82
N VAL A 215 -1.86 1.91 -12.49
CA VAL A 215 -1.23 3.01 -11.73
C VAL A 215 0.27 2.79 -11.56
N LEU A 216 0.70 1.56 -11.28
CA LEU A 216 2.08 1.23 -10.89
C LEU A 216 2.81 0.32 -11.87
N GLY A 217 2.13 -0.24 -12.88
CA GLY A 217 2.70 -1.31 -13.67
C GLY A 217 2.98 -2.54 -12.80
N ASP A 218 4.14 -3.17 -13.02
CA ASP A 218 4.64 -4.27 -12.19
C ASP A 218 5.34 -3.79 -10.91
N ASP A 219 5.73 -2.51 -10.84
CA ASP A 219 6.47 -1.95 -9.72
C ASP A 219 5.63 -1.82 -8.43
N ILE A 220 6.34 -1.51 -7.35
CA ILE A 220 5.79 -1.20 -6.03
C ILE A 220 5.73 0.32 -5.81
N PRO A 221 4.85 0.82 -4.92
CA PRO A 221 4.83 2.23 -4.55
C PRO A 221 6.19 2.65 -3.96
N PRO A 222 6.85 3.69 -4.49
CA PRO A 222 8.08 4.21 -3.90
C PRO A 222 7.79 5.00 -2.61
N TYR A 223 8.84 5.38 -1.88
CA TYR A 223 8.69 6.16 -0.65
C TYR A 223 7.94 7.48 -0.87
N GLY A 224 6.99 7.75 0.03
CA GLY A 224 6.11 8.92 -0.03
C GLY A 224 4.99 8.84 -1.07
N ALA A 225 4.89 7.75 -1.83
CA ALA A 225 3.74 7.53 -2.71
C ALA A 225 2.44 7.56 -1.90
N THR A 226 1.43 8.27 -2.42
CA THR A 226 0.19 8.54 -1.67
C THR A 226 -1.02 8.34 -2.57
N LEU A 227 -1.94 7.46 -2.19
CA LEU A 227 -3.27 7.35 -2.77
C LEU A 227 -4.23 8.29 -2.05
N ILE A 228 -4.92 9.14 -2.81
CA ILE A 228 -5.79 10.20 -2.28
C ILE A 228 -7.19 9.99 -2.84
N ASN A 229 -8.20 10.15 -1.97
CA ASN A 229 -9.61 10.16 -2.35
C ASN A 229 -10.28 11.41 -1.80
N GLU A 230 -10.72 12.28 -2.69
CA GLU A 230 -11.35 13.55 -2.36
C GLU A 230 -12.87 13.46 -2.54
N LEU A 231 -13.63 13.95 -1.55
CA LEU A 231 -15.06 14.16 -1.70
C LEU A 231 -15.35 15.58 -2.20
N TRP A 232 -15.89 15.68 -3.40
CA TRP A 232 -16.29 16.91 -4.05
C TRP A 232 -17.79 17.12 -3.96
N LYS A 233 -18.23 18.37 -3.77
CA LYS A 233 -19.65 18.75 -3.83
C LYS A 233 -19.87 19.74 -4.97
N LYS A 234 -20.70 19.37 -5.94
CA LYS A 234 -21.14 20.26 -7.03
C LYS A 234 -22.63 20.48 -6.90
N LYS A 235 -23.03 21.72 -6.55
CA LYS A 235 -24.41 22.05 -6.19
C LYS A 235 -24.89 21.16 -5.03
N THR A 236 -25.83 20.25 -5.30
CA THR A 236 -26.42 19.31 -4.33
C THR A 236 -25.85 17.90 -4.44
N GLU A 237 -25.02 17.63 -5.44
CA GLU A 237 -24.50 16.29 -5.75
C GLU A 237 -23.05 16.14 -5.26
N TYR A 238 -22.70 14.91 -4.90
CA TYR A 238 -21.37 14.54 -4.41
C TYR A 238 -20.65 13.64 -5.41
N TYR A 239 -19.33 13.79 -5.47
CA TYR A 239 -18.44 13.06 -6.35
C TYR A 239 -17.18 12.66 -5.60
N VAL A 240 -16.59 11.53 -5.97
CA VAL A 240 -15.24 11.15 -5.53
C VAL A 240 -14.24 11.42 -6.65
N LYS A 241 -13.05 11.87 -6.27
CA LYS A 241 -11.90 12.02 -7.16
C LYS A 241 -10.72 11.28 -6.57
N PHE A 242 -10.16 10.35 -7.32
CA PHE A 242 -8.97 9.63 -6.92
C PHE A 242 -7.74 10.28 -7.54
N LEU A 243 -6.73 10.53 -6.72
CA LEU A 243 -5.44 11.03 -7.14
C LEU A 243 -4.33 10.10 -6.63
N PHE A 244 -3.20 10.09 -7.33
CA PHE A 244 -2.01 9.39 -6.90
C PHE A 244 -0.81 10.34 -6.94
N LEU A 245 -0.13 10.49 -5.80
CA LEU A 245 1.17 11.15 -5.73
C LEU A 245 2.23 10.07 -5.91
N ASP A 246 3.04 10.18 -6.97
CA ASP A 246 3.93 9.08 -7.35
C ASP A 246 5.08 8.86 -6.35
N SER A 247 5.59 9.88 -5.66
CA SER A 247 6.69 9.76 -4.67
C SER A 247 6.78 10.97 -3.74
N ALA A 248 7.66 10.90 -2.74
CA ALA A 248 8.04 12.04 -1.88
C ALA A 248 8.63 13.23 -2.65
N SER A 249 9.17 13.00 -3.86
CA SER A 249 9.75 14.05 -4.71
C SER A 249 8.76 14.66 -5.70
N SER A 250 7.55 14.10 -5.80
CA SER A 250 6.52 14.56 -6.73
C SER A 250 5.95 15.90 -6.28
N THR A 251 5.81 16.85 -7.22
CA THR A 251 5.31 18.20 -6.94
C THR A 251 3.78 18.29 -6.89
N ALA A 252 3.09 17.36 -7.54
CA ALA A 252 1.63 17.30 -7.57
C ALA A 252 1.15 15.87 -7.84
N PRO A 253 -0.03 15.49 -7.32
CA PRO A 253 -0.64 14.20 -7.64
C PRO A 253 -1.34 14.23 -9.01
N ARG A 254 -1.45 13.07 -9.66
CA ARG A 254 -2.18 12.89 -10.93
C ARG A 254 -3.55 12.25 -10.69
N ALA A 255 -4.53 12.59 -11.52
CA ALA A 255 -5.86 11.97 -11.46
C ALA A 255 -5.81 10.52 -11.95
N ILE A 256 -6.47 9.63 -11.20
CA ILE A 256 -6.59 8.21 -11.51
C ILE A 256 -8.03 7.70 -11.40
N THR A 257 -9.03 8.58 -11.22
CA THR A 257 -10.45 8.21 -11.07
C THR A 257 -10.94 7.27 -12.17
N ARG A 258 -10.57 7.54 -13.43
CA ARG A 258 -10.90 6.73 -14.60
C ARG A 258 -10.31 5.30 -14.61
N LEU A 259 -9.34 5.05 -13.74
CA LEU A 259 -8.69 3.73 -13.60
C LEU A 259 -9.33 2.88 -12.50
N ILE A 260 -10.29 3.44 -11.76
CA ILE A 260 -10.95 2.77 -10.65
C ILE A 260 -12.18 2.01 -11.18
N ASN A 261 -12.22 0.69 -10.98
CA ASN A 261 -13.30 -0.17 -11.50
C ASN A 261 -14.72 0.21 -11.01
N ALA A 262 -14.81 0.93 -9.88
CA ALA A 262 -16.07 1.39 -9.31
C ALA A 262 -16.57 2.72 -9.92
N CYS A 263 -15.80 3.33 -10.82
CA CYS A 263 -16.05 4.65 -11.39
C CYS A 263 -16.15 4.63 -12.92
N PRO A 264 -16.69 5.69 -13.56
CA PRO A 264 -16.66 5.85 -15.01
C PRO A 264 -15.22 5.93 -15.53
N ASP A 265 -14.97 5.33 -16.70
CA ASP A 265 -13.66 5.30 -17.36
C ASP A 265 -13.37 6.56 -18.21
N ASP A 266 -14.34 7.47 -18.32
CA ASP A 266 -14.31 8.67 -19.14
C ASP A 266 -14.35 9.98 -18.33
N ALA A 267 -14.35 9.91 -16.99
CA ALA A 267 -14.50 11.09 -16.13
C ALA A 267 -13.57 11.10 -14.90
N ASP A 268 -13.04 12.28 -14.57
CA ASP A 268 -12.23 12.50 -13.36
C ASP A 268 -13.07 12.66 -12.08
N LEU A 269 -14.37 12.94 -12.22
CA LEU A 269 -15.32 13.03 -11.11
C LEU A 269 -16.33 11.90 -11.21
N CYS A 270 -16.24 10.98 -10.26
CA CYS A 270 -17.09 9.81 -10.18
C CYS A 270 -18.27 10.09 -9.24
N PRO A 271 -19.54 9.94 -9.67
CA PRO A 271 -20.69 10.16 -8.78
C PRO A 271 -20.55 9.32 -7.51
N LEU A 272 -20.72 9.94 -6.34
CA LEU A 272 -20.50 9.26 -5.06
C LEU A 272 -21.34 7.99 -4.96
N GLN A 273 -22.62 8.05 -5.32
CA GLN A 273 -23.52 6.90 -5.23
C GLN A 273 -23.05 5.73 -6.11
N GLN A 274 -22.61 6.01 -7.34
CA GLN A 274 -22.06 4.98 -8.24
C GLN A 274 -20.83 4.31 -7.63
N PHE A 275 -19.90 5.10 -7.06
CA PHE A 275 -18.74 4.54 -6.37
C PHE A 275 -19.17 3.65 -5.19
N LEU A 276 -20.08 4.14 -4.33
CA LEU A 276 -20.53 3.40 -3.15
C LEU A 276 -21.19 2.07 -3.51
N ASP A 277 -22.04 2.06 -4.53
CA ASP A 277 -22.78 0.87 -4.99
C ASP A 277 -21.86 -0.15 -5.65
N ASN A 278 -20.86 0.32 -6.41
CA ASN A 278 -19.93 -0.56 -7.12
C ASN A 278 -18.77 -1.04 -6.24
N ALA A 279 -18.35 -0.26 -5.24
CA ALA A 279 -17.24 -0.62 -4.36
C ALA A 279 -17.63 -1.63 -3.28
N ILE A 280 -18.91 -1.70 -2.89
CA ILE A 280 -19.38 -2.55 -1.77
C ILE A 280 -19.07 -4.04 -1.97
N LYS A 281 -19.03 -4.53 -3.21
CA LYS A 281 -18.67 -5.94 -3.50
C LYS A 281 -17.24 -6.29 -3.08
N PHE A 282 -16.35 -5.31 -3.03
CA PHE A 282 -14.95 -5.45 -2.66
C PHE A 282 -14.64 -4.97 -1.24
N ALA A 283 -15.62 -4.39 -0.55
CA ALA A 283 -15.50 -3.97 0.84
C ALA A 283 -15.66 -5.16 1.80
N VAL A 284 -14.99 -5.08 2.95
CA VAL A 284 -14.98 -6.12 4.00
C VAL A 284 -15.24 -5.45 5.35
N THR A 285 -16.09 -6.07 6.16
CA THR A 285 -16.27 -5.77 7.59
C THR A 285 -15.87 -6.98 8.44
N ASP A 286 -15.61 -6.78 9.74
CA ASP A 286 -15.31 -7.87 10.67
C ASP A 286 -16.42 -8.93 10.75
N GLU A 287 -17.66 -8.59 10.35
CA GLU A 287 -18.79 -9.52 10.28
C GLU A 287 -18.76 -10.42 9.02
N THR A 288 -17.90 -10.14 8.05
CA THR A 288 -17.87 -10.79 6.73
C THR A 288 -16.69 -11.74 6.51
N VAL A 289 -15.80 -11.90 7.51
CA VAL A 289 -14.60 -12.76 7.47
C VAL A 289 -14.69 -13.91 8.44
#